data_AF-A0A967WCN7-F1
#
_entry.id   AF-A0A967WCN7-F1
#
_cell.length_a   1.000
_cell.length_b   1.000
_cell.length_c   1.000
_cell.angle_alpha   90.00
_cell.angle_beta   90.00
_cell.angle_gamma   90.00
#
_symmetry.space_group_name_H-M   'P 1'
#
loop_
_entity.id
_entity.type
_entity.pdbx_description
1 polymer ?
#
loop_
_entity_poly.entity_id
_entity_poly.type
_entity_poly.pdbx_seq_one_letter_code
_entity_poly.pdbx_strand_id
1 'polypeptide(L)'
;MATQGFNLYTQSQNAERLNEVNDELYPTMERATVNLGQLELMEAEINSAVTTGNEDKLEQTRAYYQSIQDNLDELKTTAPEMKDRFNKLSRELKRYYSEATRIASAFIEGNADFRALSQDASANSERLKQLKNDMTELRDQASAAFNRSIDSTVTSTERSTTLGLTIAAIAIAALVVLSLLIARSITGSLNRVIEPLRNMASGEGDLTSRINYDGKDELRELVTHFNAFIEKLHSAFGTISNDVEGLEQVSQQLSETSSTNLQRINDQSSAIASARNSVDELVKSVEEVATFASDASEQTQGAAEYANQGKSHVSGNVQTIQDLAEEIDQCAELVNQFETHSSKVAGLLDTIKTVTEQTNLLALNAAIEAARAGEHGRG
;
A
#
# COMPACT_ATOMS: atom_id res chain seq x y z
N MET A 1 12.19 44.77 -12.01
CA MET A 1 11.62 45.72 -12.98
C MET A 1 11.85 47.17 -12.56
N ALA A 2 11.42 47.62 -11.38
CA ALA A 2 11.62 49.02 -10.92
C ALA A 2 13.10 49.45 -10.79
N THR A 3 13.97 48.60 -10.25
CA THR A 3 15.41 48.88 -10.09
C THR A 3 16.15 48.99 -11.42
N GLN A 4 15.77 48.17 -12.40
CA GLN A 4 16.33 48.26 -13.76
C GLN A 4 15.88 49.54 -14.46
N GLY A 5 14.61 49.94 -14.29
CA GLY A 5 14.11 51.20 -14.84
C GLY A 5 14.81 52.44 -14.26
N PHE A 6 15.05 52.46 -12.94
CA PHE A 6 15.76 53.56 -12.28
C PHE A 6 17.23 53.66 -12.73
N ASN A 7 17.95 52.53 -12.78
CA ASN A 7 19.34 52.52 -13.24
C ASN A 7 19.47 52.95 -14.70
N LEU A 8 18.58 52.51 -15.58
CA LEU A 8 18.57 52.92 -16.99
C LEU A 8 18.26 54.42 -17.15
N TYR A 9 17.34 54.95 -16.35
CA TYR A 9 17.01 56.37 -16.36
C TYR A 9 18.19 57.24 -15.92
N THR A 10 18.84 56.91 -14.80
CA THR A 10 20.02 57.66 -14.35
C THR A 10 21.19 57.52 -15.31
N GLN A 11 21.39 56.34 -15.90
CA GLN A 11 22.44 56.14 -16.90
C GLN A 11 22.19 56.99 -18.15
N SER A 12 20.95 57.12 -18.59
CA SER A 12 20.57 58.00 -19.72
C SER A 12 20.85 59.47 -19.40
N GLN A 13 20.47 59.95 -18.21
CA GLN A 13 20.73 61.34 -17.81
C GLN A 13 22.22 61.64 -17.65
N ASN A 14 22.98 60.70 -17.07
CA ASN A 14 24.42 60.86 -16.93
C ASN A 14 25.11 60.84 -18.31
N ALA A 15 24.63 60.01 -19.25
CA ALA A 15 25.13 60.02 -20.63
C ALA A 15 24.85 61.35 -21.33
N GLU A 16 23.66 61.92 -21.15
CA GLU A 16 23.30 63.24 -21.69
C GLU A 16 24.21 64.34 -21.14
N ARG A 17 24.43 64.37 -19.81
CA ARG A 17 25.36 65.32 -19.18
C ARG A 17 26.80 65.15 -19.63
N LEU A 18 27.27 63.92 -19.83
CA LEU A 18 28.62 63.66 -20.33
C LEU A 18 28.77 64.09 -21.79
N ASN A 19 27.73 63.92 -22.61
CA ASN A 19 27.73 64.44 -23.98
C ASN A 19 27.76 65.98 -23.98
N GLU A 20 26.95 66.64 -23.15
CA GLU A 20 26.98 68.10 -22.98
C GLU A 20 28.36 68.59 -22.50
N VAL A 21 28.98 67.87 -21.57
CA VAL A 21 30.34 68.16 -21.11
C VAL A 21 31.36 68.06 -22.25
N ASN A 22 31.30 66.99 -23.04
CA ASN A 22 32.25 66.70 -24.11
C ASN A 22 32.08 67.63 -25.32
N ASP A 23 30.83 67.86 -25.73
CA ASP A 23 30.51 68.51 -27.00
C ASP A 23 30.33 70.03 -26.84
N GLU A 24 29.96 70.52 -25.66
CA GLU A 24 29.64 71.93 -25.42
C GLU A 24 30.49 72.58 -24.32
N LEU A 25 30.46 72.06 -23.09
CA LEU A 25 31.05 72.76 -21.93
C LEU A 25 32.59 72.75 -21.96
N TYR A 26 33.22 71.63 -22.31
CA TYR A 26 34.69 71.54 -22.37
C TYR A 26 35.28 72.44 -23.47
N PRO A 27 34.85 72.35 -24.75
CA PRO A 27 35.40 73.23 -25.77
C PRO A 27 35.11 74.70 -25.49
N THR A 28 33.97 75.02 -24.85
CA THR A 28 33.65 76.39 -24.44
C THR A 28 34.59 76.92 -23.36
N MET A 29 34.84 76.12 -22.32
CA MET A 29 35.79 76.46 -21.27
C MET A 29 37.22 76.61 -21.81
N GLU A 30 37.64 75.67 -22.64
CA GLU A 30 38.98 75.65 -23.24
C GLU A 30 39.20 76.90 -24.09
N ARG A 31 38.32 77.18 -25.06
CA ARG A 31 38.46 78.34 -25.94
C ARG A 31 38.30 79.66 -25.21
N ALA A 32 37.42 79.76 -24.22
CA ALA A 32 37.33 80.96 -23.39
C ALA A 32 38.64 81.25 -22.64
N THR A 33 39.30 80.19 -22.16
CA THR A 33 40.62 80.29 -21.50
C THR A 33 41.72 80.69 -22.49
N VAL A 34 41.77 80.02 -23.65
CA VAL A 34 42.73 80.33 -24.72
C VAL A 34 42.58 81.76 -25.21
N ASN A 35 41.34 82.20 -25.46
CA ASN A 35 41.04 83.54 -25.95
C ASN A 35 41.49 84.63 -24.97
N LEU A 36 41.31 84.41 -23.66
CA LEU A 36 41.80 85.36 -22.64
C LEU A 36 43.33 85.45 -22.65
N GLY A 37 44.02 84.31 -22.73
CA GLY A 37 45.49 84.30 -22.84
C GLY A 37 46.00 84.96 -24.13
N GLN A 38 45.33 84.72 -25.26
CA GLN A 38 45.66 85.38 -26.53
C GLN A 38 45.43 86.89 -26.49
N LEU A 39 44.40 87.37 -25.79
CA LEU A 39 44.17 88.80 -25.60
C LEU A 39 45.31 89.44 -24.81
N GLU A 40 45.80 88.78 -23.75
CA GLU A 40 46.94 89.26 -22.94
C GLU A 40 48.24 89.29 -23.76
N LEU A 41 48.49 88.27 -24.57
CA LEU A 41 49.64 88.25 -25.49
C LEU A 41 49.53 89.35 -26.55
N MET A 42 48.33 89.57 -27.10
CA MET A 42 48.08 90.62 -28.08
C MET A 42 48.32 92.02 -27.48
N GLU A 43 47.85 92.28 -26.26
CA GLU A 43 48.13 93.52 -25.53
C GLU A 43 49.64 93.71 -25.31
N ALA A 44 50.34 92.67 -24.85
CA ALA A 44 51.78 92.72 -24.59
C ALA A 44 52.58 93.04 -25.87
N GLU A 45 52.24 92.43 -27.01
CA GLU A 45 52.90 92.70 -28.29
C GLU A 45 52.59 94.10 -28.83
N ILE A 46 51.36 94.59 -28.70
CA ILE A 46 51.01 95.97 -29.07
C ILE A 46 51.85 96.97 -28.26
N ASN A 47 51.94 96.78 -26.94
CA ASN A 47 52.76 97.63 -26.06
C ASN A 47 54.26 97.53 -26.41
N SER A 48 54.73 96.33 -26.77
CA SER A 48 56.10 96.10 -27.22
C SER A 48 56.40 96.84 -28.52
N ALA A 49 55.50 96.77 -29.51
CA ALA A 49 55.63 97.46 -30.79
C ALA A 49 55.79 98.97 -30.62
N VAL A 50 54.95 99.58 -29.78
CA VAL A 50 55.01 101.02 -29.44
C VAL A 50 56.32 101.38 -28.74
N THR A 51 56.77 100.55 -27.78
CA THR A 51 57.99 100.82 -27.01
C THR A 51 59.26 100.67 -27.85
N THR A 52 59.28 99.71 -28.77
CA THR A 52 60.47 99.41 -29.61
C THR A 52 60.48 100.10 -30.97
N GLY A 53 59.36 100.74 -31.37
CA GLY A 53 59.22 101.34 -32.71
C GLY A 53 59.24 100.30 -33.83
N ASN A 54 58.80 99.06 -33.57
CA ASN A 54 58.89 97.95 -34.52
C ASN A 54 57.50 97.59 -35.08
N GLU A 55 57.24 97.95 -36.34
CA GLU A 55 55.98 97.68 -37.02
C GLU A 55 55.72 96.18 -37.28
N ASP A 56 56.76 95.36 -37.44
CA ASP A 56 56.62 93.92 -37.67
C ASP A 56 55.93 93.23 -36.49
N LYS A 57 56.14 93.74 -35.27
CA LYS A 57 55.44 93.25 -34.07
C LYS A 57 53.96 93.57 -34.11
N LEU A 58 53.59 94.72 -34.68
CA LEU A 58 52.19 95.10 -34.86
C LEU A 58 51.51 94.17 -35.87
N GLU A 59 52.21 93.73 -36.92
CA GLU A 59 51.66 92.73 -37.85
C GLU A 59 51.43 91.36 -37.19
N GLN A 60 52.34 90.93 -36.31
CA GLN A 60 52.20 89.66 -35.56
C GLN A 60 50.93 89.63 -34.69
N THR A 61 50.47 90.78 -34.19
CA THR A 61 49.22 90.86 -33.39
C THR A 61 47.97 90.43 -34.17
N ARG A 62 48.02 90.47 -35.50
CA ARG A 62 46.91 90.03 -36.37
C ARG A 62 46.60 88.55 -36.18
N ALA A 63 47.60 87.73 -35.94
CA ALA A 63 47.41 86.30 -35.71
C ALA A 63 46.62 86.03 -34.41
N TYR A 64 46.94 86.75 -33.33
CA TYR A 64 46.17 86.66 -32.08
C TYR A 64 44.73 87.15 -32.27
N TYR A 65 44.54 88.31 -32.91
CA TYR A 65 43.21 88.83 -33.21
C TYR A 65 42.37 87.84 -34.01
N GLN A 66 42.93 87.27 -35.08
CA GLN A 66 42.23 86.33 -35.95
C GLN A 66 41.89 85.05 -35.19
N SER A 67 42.83 84.50 -34.41
CA SER A 67 42.57 83.30 -33.63
C SER A 67 41.46 83.48 -32.60
N ILE A 68 41.39 84.65 -31.93
CA ILE A 68 40.29 84.91 -30.99
C ILE A 68 38.97 85.06 -31.74
N GLN A 69 38.95 85.72 -32.91
CA GLN A 69 37.73 85.83 -33.74
C GLN A 69 37.24 84.46 -34.21
N ASP A 70 38.14 83.62 -34.73
CA ASP A 70 37.82 82.28 -35.21
C ASP A 70 37.27 81.42 -34.06
N ASN A 71 37.92 81.47 -32.89
CA ASN A 71 37.42 80.79 -31.69
C ASN A 71 36.04 81.30 -31.26
N LEU A 72 35.80 82.61 -31.28
CA LEU A 72 34.49 83.18 -30.97
C LEU A 72 33.42 82.79 -31.99
N ASP A 73 33.78 82.58 -33.26
CA ASP A 73 32.88 82.11 -34.30
C ASP A 73 32.54 80.63 -34.14
N GLU A 74 33.52 79.78 -33.84
CA GLU A 74 33.30 78.37 -33.56
C GLU A 74 32.44 78.18 -32.30
N LEU A 75 32.67 78.98 -31.26
CA LEU A 75 31.86 78.95 -30.04
C LEU A 75 30.37 79.24 -30.27
N LYS A 76 30.01 80.01 -31.31
CA LYS A 76 28.59 80.23 -31.67
C LYS A 76 27.89 78.97 -32.14
N THR A 77 28.65 77.99 -32.65
CA THR A 77 28.12 76.68 -33.07
C THR A 77 28.14 75.68 -31.93
N THR A 78 29.20 75.69 -31.12
CA THR A 78 29.37 74.81 -29.96
C THR A 78 28.40 75.12 -28.83
N ALA A 79 28.20 76.40 -28.49
CA ALA A 79 27.33 76.84 -27.41
C ALA A 79 26.32 77.88 -27.93
N PRO A 80 25.28 77.44 -28.67
CA PRO A 80 24.34 78.34 -29.32
C PRO A 80 23.58 79.24 -28.33
N GLU A 81 23.42 78.82 -27.08
CA GLU A 81 22.79 79.61 -26.01
C GLU A 81 23.56 80.89 -25.67
N MET A 82 24.89 80.90 -25.88
CA MET A 82 25.76 82.04 -25.59
C MET A 82 26.10 82.89 -26.83
N LYS A 83 25.46 82.62 -27.97
CA LYS A 83 25.72 83.25 -29.27
C LYS A 83 25.75 84.79 -29.22
N ASP A 84 24.81 85.41 -28.52
CA ASP A 84 24.74 86.87 -28.41
C ASP A 84 25.93 87.46 -27.63
N ARG A 85 26.41 86.73 -26.62
CA ARG A 85 27.60 87.11 -25.86
C ARG A 85 28.86 87.00 -26.72
N PHE A 86 29.01 85.93 -27.50
CA PHE A 86 30.12 85.79 -28.44
C PHE A 86 30.09 86.88 -29.52
N ASN A 87 28.91 87.25 -30.03
CA ASN A 87 28.75 88.37 -30.97
C ASN A 87 29.11 89.72 -30.35
N LYS A 88 28.80 89.94 -29.06
CA LYS A 88 29.23 91.14 -28.32
C LYS A 88 30.76 91.18 -28.22
N LEU A 89 31.38 90.11 -27.72
CA LEU A 89 32.83 90.00 -27.57
C LEU A 89 33.58 90.19 -28.90
N SER A 90 33.09 89.59 -29.99
CA SER A 90 33.67 89.75 -31.33
C SER A 90 33.65 91.21 -31.80
N ARG A 91 32.55 91.95 -31.54
CA ARG A 91 32.46 93.39 -31.86
C ARG A 91 33.37 94.25 -30.99
N GLU A 92 33.46 93.95 -29.70
CA GLU A 92 34.33 94.67 -28.76
C GLU A 92 35.80 94.43 -29.06
N LEU A 93 36.19 93.20 -29.33
CA LEU A 93 37.53 92.82 -29.78
C LEU A 93 37.91 93.53 -31.07
N LYS A 94 37.02 93.55 -32.08
CA LYS A 94 37.26 94.25 -33.35
C LYS A 94 37.50 95.74 -33.13
N ARG A 95 36.68 96.39 -32.31
CA ARG A 95 36.82 97.82 -31.98
C ARG A 95 38.08 98.10 -31.17
N TYR A 96 38.43 97.25 -30.22
CA TYR A 96 39.65 97.38 -29.44
C TYR A 96 40.88 97.25 -30.35
N TYR A 97 40.93 96.19 -31.17
CA TYR A 97 42.07 95.92 -32.04
C TYR A 97 42.28 97.01 -33.10
N SER A 98 41.21 97.49 -33.74
CA SER A 98 41.31 98.57 -34.73
C SER A 98 41.83 99.87 -34.13
N GLU A 99 41.38 100.24 -32.93
CA GLU A 99 41.87 101.44 -32.25
C GLU A 99 43.29 101.23 -31.70
N ALA A 100 43.59 100.06 -31.13
CA ALA A 100 44.91 99.76 -30.56
C ALA A 100 46.00 99.83 -31.62
N THR A 101 45.76 99.24 -32.80
CA THR A 101 46.68 99.29 -33.93
C THR A 101 46.81 100.68 -34.54
N ARG A 102 45.69 101.42 -34.70
CA ARG A 102 45.72 102.81 -35.16
C ARG A 102 46.55 103.71 -34.24
N ILE A 103 46.33 103.58 -32.92
CA ILE A 103 47.07 104.33 -31.90
C ILE A 103 48.55 103.94 -31.94
N ALA A 104 48.86 102.64 -31.98
CA ALA A 104 50.23 102.15 -32.03
C ALA A 104 50.99 102.65 -33.27
N SER A 105 50.40 102.55 -34.46
CA SER A 105 50.99 103.08 -35.70
C SER A 105 51.24 104.58 -35.63
N ALA A 106 50.27 105.36 -35.13
CA ALA A 106 50.43 106.81 -34.99
C ALA A 106 51.53 107.21 -33.98
N PHE A 107 51.75 106.40 -32.94
CA PHE A 107 52.87 106.56 -32.02
C PHE A 107 54.23 106.25 -32.67
N ILE A 108 54.30 105.20 -33.51
CA ILE A 108 55.52 104.79 -34.22
C ILE A 108 55.90 105.80 -35.31
N GLU A 109 54.93 106.29 -36.09
CA GLU A 109 55.14 107.26 -37.18
C GLU A 109 55.47 108.67 -36.69
N GLY A 110 55.14 109.00 -35.43
CA GLY A 110 55.51 110.28 -34.79
C GLY A 110 54.83 111.53 -35.38
N ASN A 111 53.77 111.37 -36.17
CA ASN A 111 53.13 112.45 -36.95
C ASN A 111 51.82 113.02 -36.33
N ALA A 112 51.45 112.59 -35.14
CA ALA A 112 50.15 112.87 -34.52
C ALA A 112 50.23 113.70 -33.23
N ASP A 113 49.12 114.38 -32.88
CA ASP A 113 48.99 115.13 -31.63
C ASP A 113 48.99 114.18 -30.41
N PHE A 114 50.05 114.25 -29.61
CA PHE A 114 50.24 113.43 -28.42
C PHE A 114 49.09 113.56 -27.41
N ARG A 115 48.43 114.73 -27.31
CA ARG A 115 47.27 114.90 -26.40
C ARG A 115 46.06 114.11 -26.88
N ALA A 116 45.76 114.17 -28.18
CA ALA A 116 44.68 113.39 -28.78
C ALA A 116 44.98 111.87 -28.70
N LEU A 117 46.21 111.45 -28.99
CA LEU A 117 46.64 110.05 -28.87
C LEU A 117 46.56 109.53 -27.44
N SER A 118 46.95 110.33 -26.45
CA SER A 118 46.84 109.94 -25.04
C SER A 118 45.38 109.76 -24.60
N GLN A 119 44.47 110.60 -25.08
CA GLN A 119 43.03 110.45 -24.83
C GLN A 119 42.46 109.19 -25.50
N ASP A 120 42.82 108.94 -26.77
CA ASP A 120 42.43 107.73 -27.49
C ASP A 120 42.97 106.46 -26.82
N ALA A 121 44.23 106.48 -26.38
CA ALA A 121 44.87 105.38 -25.64
C ALA A 121 44.15 105.13 -24.31
N SER A 122 43.78 106.17 -23.57
CA SER A 122 43.02 106.04 -22.33
C SER A 122 41.63 105.44 -22.58
N ALA A 123 40.91 105.91 -23.59
CA ALA A 123 39.61 105.36 -23.97
C ALA A 123 39.71 103.89 -24.42
N ASN A 124 40.77 103.54 -25.14
CA ASN A 124 40.99 102.17 -25.60
C ASN A 124 41.47 101.23 -24.48
N SER A 125 42.20 101.75 -23.49
CA SER A 125 42.56 101.02 -22.27
C SER A 125 41.31 100.63 -21.46
N GLU A 126 40.33 101.53 -21.33
CA GLU A 126 39.06 101.19 -20.68
C GLU A 126 38.25 100.15 -21.50
N ARG A 127 38.30 100.21 -22.84
CA ARG A 127 37.71 99.16 -23.70
C ARG A 127 38.38 97.81 -23.49
N LEU A 128 39.70 97.77 -23.41
CA LEU A 128 40.46 96.56 -23.14
C LEU A 128 40.11 95.97 -21.77
N LYS A 129 40.03 96.83 -20.74
CA LYS A 129 39.63 96.42 -19.40
C LYS A 129 38.22 95.80 -19.40
N GLN A 130 37.26 96.43 -20.07
CA GLN A 130 35.91 95.86 -20.19
C GLN A 130 35.92 94.53 -20.95
N LEU A 131 36.62 94.45 -22.08
CA LEU A 131 36.75 93.22 -22.87
C LEU A 131 37.38 92.08 -22.04
N LYS A 132 38.45 92.39 -21.29
CA LYS A 132 39.11 91.43 -20.40
C LYS A 132 38.17 90.95 -19.30
N ASN A 133 37.38 91.85 -18.71
CA ASN A 133 36.38 91.48 -17.70
C ASN A 133 35.31 90.56 -18.30
N ASP A 134 34.75 90.90 -19.45
CA ASP A 134 33.71 90.10 -20.11
C ASP A 134 34.23 88.72 -20.54
N MET A 135 35.48 88.63 -21.01
CA MET A 135 36.13 87.35 -21.35
C MET A 135 36.49 86.52 -20.12
N THR A 136 36.90 87.16 -19.01
CA THR A 136 37.16 86.50 -17.74
C THR A 136 35.86 85.93 -17.16
N GLU A 137 34.78 86.71 -17.20
CA GLU A 137 33.47 86.26 -16.74
C GLU A 137 32.94 85.09 -17.60
N LEU A 138 33.18 85.12 -18.92
CA LEU A 138 32.85 84.00 -19.80
C LEU A 138 33.62 82.74 -19.41
N ARG A 139 34.95 82.84 -19.22
CA ARG A 139 35.80 81.73 -18.79
C ARG A 139 35.30 81.16 -17.46
N ASP A 140 35.05 82.01 -16.47
CA ASP A 140 34.65 81.57 -15.13
C ASP A 140 33.27 80.90 -15.13
N GLN A 141 32.33 81.42 -15.92
CA GLN A 141 31.02 80.79 -16.08
C GLN A 141 31.13 79.43 -16.79
N ALA A 142 31.93 79.33 -17.85
CA ALA A 142 32.16 78.07 -18.56
C ALA A 142 32.83 77.02 -17.66
N SER A 143 33.88 77.38 -16.91
CA SER A 143 34.53 76.50 -15.93
C SER A 143 33.56 76.08 -14.81
N ALA A 144 32.75 77.00 -14.29
CA ALA A 144 31.78 76.68 -13.24
C ALA A 144 30.64 75.79 -13.75
N ALA A 145 30.22 75.93 -15.01
CA ALA A 145 29.22 75.06 -15.63
C ALA A 145 29.79 73.65 -15.86
N PHE A 146 31.00 73.55 -16.41
CA PHE A 146 31.72 72.29 -16.60
C PHE A 146 31.87 71.52 -15.26
N ASN A 147 32.42 72.17 -14.23
CA ASN A 147 32.63 71.54 -12.92
C ASN A 147 31.31 71.08 -12.28
N ARG A 148 30.25 71.90 -12.36
CA ARG A 148 28.93 71.53 -11.86
C ARG A 148 28.36 70.30 -12.57
N SER A 149 28.52 70.21 -13.89
CA SER A 149 28.04 69.07 -14.67
C SER A 149 28.79 67.78 -14.29
N ILE A 150 30.12 67.83 -14.16
CA ILE A 150 30.95 66.71 -13.68
C ILE A 150 30.53 66.26 -12.27
N ASP A 151 30.48 67.17 -11.30
CA ASP A 151 30.10 66.85 -9.91
C ASP A 151 28.71 66.23 -9.83
N SER A 152 27.77 66.77 -10.62
CA SER A 152 26.41 66.26 -10.67
C SER A 152 26.34 64.84 -11.26
N THR A 153 27.20 64.53 -12.23
CA THR A 153 27.31 63.20 -12.86
C THR A 153 27.92 62.19 -11.90
N VAL A 154 28.99 62.57 -11.19
CA VAL A 154 29.65 61.73 -10.17
C VAL A 154 28.67 61.41 -9.03
N THR A 155 28.06 62.42 -8.42
CA THR A 155 27.12 62.24 -7.30
C THR A 155 25.88 61.42 -7.70
N SER A 156 25.37 61.61 -8.92
CA SER A 156 24.26 60.82 -9.47
C SER A 156 24.65 59.34 -9.66
N THR A 157 25.88 59.08 -10.11
CA THR A 157 26.43 57.73 -10.28
C THR A 157 26.62 57.01 -8.94
N GLU A 158 27.18 57.70 -7.95
CA GLU A 158 27.35 57.16 -6.59
C GLU A 158 26.00 56.78 -5.97
N ARG A 159 25.03 57.70 -6.00
CA ARG A 159 23.67 57.45 -5.46
C ARG A 159 23.01 56.25 -6.13
N SER A 160 23.10 56.15 -7.46
CA SER A 160 22.49 55.03 -8.20
C SER A 160 23.17 53.71 -7.88
N THR A 161 24.50 53.70 -7.72
CA THR A 161 25.26 52.51 -7.33
C THR A 161 24.91 52.05 -5.91
N THR A 162 24.88 52.97 -4.94
CA THR A 162 24.49 52.66 -3.55
C THR A 162 23.05 52.19 -3.46
N LEU A 163 22.12 52.83 -4.17
CA LEU A 163 20.72 52.39 -4.22
C LEU A 163 20.59 51.00 -4.86
N GLY A 164 21.34 50.73 -5.94
CA GLY A 164 21.41 49.42 -6.57
C GLY A 164 21.90 48.33 -5.61
N LEU A 165 23.00 48.57 -4.90
CA LEU A 165 23.56 47.63 -3.92
C LEU A 165 22.64 47.38 -2.72
N THR A 166 22.00 48.43 -2.19
CA THR A 166 21.06 48.30 -1.07
C THR A 166 19.82 47.49 -1.46
N ILE A 167 19.25 47.74 -2.64
CA ILE A 167 18.13 46.94 -3.15
C ILE A 167 18.56 45.49 -3.38
N ALA A 168 19.75 45.26 -3.95
CA ALA A 168 20.27 43.91 -4.14
C ALA A 168 20.46 43.16 -2.79
N ALA A 169 21.00 43.84 -1.77
CA ALA A 169 21.16 43.28 -0.44
C ALA A 169 19.80 42.93 0.21
N ILE A 170 18.81 43.82 0.09
CA ILE A 170 17.43 43.56 0.59
C ILE A 170 16.80 42.37 -0.15
N ALA A 171 16.97 42.30 -1.48
CA ALA A 171 16.45 41.18 -2.27
C ALA A 171 17.07 39.84 -1.85
N ILE A 172 18.39 39.80 -1.64
CA ILE A 172 19.10 38.60 -1.14
C ILE A 172 18.59 38.23 0.26
N ALA A 173 18.47 39.20 1.17
CA ALA A 173 17.96 38.96 2.51
C ALA A 173 16.52 38.40 2.49
N ALA A 174 15.65 38.97 1.66
CA ALA A 174 14.28 38.49 1.47
C ALA A 174 14.24 37.05 0.93
N LEU A 175 15.10 36.70 -0.03
CA LEU A 175 15.22 35.34 -0.56
C LEU A 175 15.70 34.34 0.49
N VAL A 176 16.68 34.72 1.32
CA VAL A 176 17.14 33.88 2.44
C VAL A 176 16.02 33.65 3.45
N VAL A 177 15.32 34.71 3.87
CA VAL A 177 14.19 34.59 4.81
C VAL A 177 13.09 33.73 4.24
N LEU A 178 12.70 33.94 2.98
CA LEU A 178 11.68 33.13 2.31
C LEU A 178 12.09 31.66 2.23
N SER A 179 13.35 31.38 1.89
CA SER A 179 13.89 30.02 1.82
C SER A 179 13.85 29.33 3.18
N LEU A 180 14.19 30.03 4.27
CA LEU A 180 14.12 29.50 5.63
C LEU A 180 12.68 29.23 6.09
N LEU A 181 11.71 30.08 5.71
CA LEU A 181 10.29 29.88 6.01
C LEU A 181 9.74 28.65 5.28
N ILE A 182 10.03 28.51 3.98
CA ILE A 182 9.63 27.33 3.20
C ILE A 182 10.26 26.06 3.77
N ALA A 183 11.58 26.08 4.05
CA ALA A 183 12.27 24.93 4.62
C ALA A 183 11.71 24.52 5.98
N ARG A 184 11.39 25.48 6.86
CA ARG A 184 10.73 25.21 8.15
C ARG A 184 9.33 24.63 7.98
N SER A 185 8.53 25.17 7.05
CA SER A 185 7.16 24.70 6.81
C SER A 185 7.14 23.27 6.29
N ILE A 186 8.02 22.94 5.32
CA ILE A 186 8.11 21.61 4.73
C ILE A 186 8.63 20.60 5.75
N THR A 187 9.77 20.91 6.40
CA THR A 187 10.37 20.02 7.41
C THR A 187 9.43 19.77 8.58
N GLY A 188 8.72 20.80 9.05
CA GLY A 188 7.74 20.67 10.12
C GLY A 188 6.57 19.75 9.73
N SER A 189 6.07 19.88 8.51
CA SER A 189 4.98 19.04 8.00
C SER A 189 5.42 17.58 7.79
N LEU A 190 6.62 17.37 7.26
CA LEU A 190 7.23 16.04 7.13
C LEU A 190 7.41 15.36 8.49
N ASN A 191 7.91 16.07 9.50
CA ASN A 191 8.12 15.49 10.83
C ASN A 191 6.81 15.02 11.48
N ARG A 192 5.68 15.72 11.24
CA ARG A 192 4.36 15.29 11.74
C ARG A 192 3.89 13.95 11.15
N VAL A 193 4.44 13.53 10.02
CA VAL A 193 4.14 12.23 9.40
C VAL A 193 5.21 11.20 9.76
N ILE A 194 6.49 11.58 9.71
CA ILE A 194 7.63 10.69 9.98
C ILE A 194 7.66 10.22 11.43
N GLU A 195 7.36 11.07 12.40
CA GLU A 195 7.45 10.70 13.82
C GLU A 195 6.42 9.63 14.21
N PRO A 196 5.11 9.75 13.86
CA PRO A 196 4.15 8.66 14.03
C PRO A 196 4.55 7.38 13.29
N LEU A 197 5.03 7.48 12.04
CA LEU A 197 5.51 6.32 11.29
C LEU A 197 6.68 5.63 11.98
N ARG A 198 7.64 6.40 12.51
CA ARG A 198 8.78 5.87 13.25
C ARG A 198 8.30 5.16 14.51
N ASN A 199 7.39 5.76 15.26
CA ASN A 199 6.84 5.17 16.48
C ASN A 199 6.08 3.87 16.19
N MET A 200 5.33 3.81 15.08
CA MET A 200 4.67 2.57 14.63
C MET A 200 5.68 1.49 14.23
N ALA A 201 6.77 1.86 13.54
CA ALA A 201 7.78 0.92 13.08
C ALA A 201 8.73 0.44 14.18
N SER A 202 9.05 1.29 15.17
CA SER A 202 9.94 0.94 16.30
C SER A 202 9.20 0.37 17.50
N GLY A 203 7.88 0.56 17.60
CA GLY A 203 7.05 -0.05 18.63
C GLY A 203 6.78 -1.53 18.35
N GLU A 204 5.97 -2.15 19.21
CA GLU A 204 5.54 -3.55 19.08
C GLU A 204 4.51 -3.77 17.94
N GLY A 205 4.47 -2.89 16.94
CA GLY A 205 3.50 -2.95 15.86
C GLY A 205 2.08 -2.58 16.28
N ASP A 206 1.93 -1.59 17.17
CA ASP A 206 0.61 -1.08 17.57
C ASP A 206 -0.12 -0.43 16.38
N LEU A 207 -1.03 -1.21 15.77
CA LEU A 207 -1.88 -0.80 14.65
C LEU A 207 -3.13 -0.03 15.08
N THR A 208 -3.30 0.31 16.36
CA THR A 208 -4.45 1.12 16.82
C THR A 208 -4.24 2.61 16.55
N SER A 209 -2.98 3.05 16.48
CA SER A 209 -2.63 4.43 16.19
C SER A 209 -2.98 4.83 14.75
N ARG A 210 -3.32 6.10 14.56
CA ARG A 210 -3.58 6.70 13.24
C ARG A 210 -2.78 7.99 13.12
N ILE A 211 -2.29 8.28 11.93
CA ILE A 211 -1.58 9.53 11.67
C ILE A 211 -2.62 10.62 11.44
N ASN A 212 -2.59 11.69 12.24
CA ASN A 212 -3.43 12.86 12.00
C ASN A 212 -2.61 13.95 11.29
N TYR A 213 -3.08 14.39 10.13
CA TYR A 213 -2.45 15.43 9.34
C TYR A 213 -3.50 16.36 8.71
N ASP A 214 -3.59 17.57 9.25
CA ASP A 214 -4.59 18.58 8.84
C ASP A 214 -4.19 19.40 7.61
N GLY A 215 -3.03 19.11 7.01
CA GLY A 215 -2.57 19.79 5.80
C GLY A 215 -3.50 19.57 4.60
N LYS A 216 -3.29 20.35 3.55
CA LYS A 216 -4.06 20.31 2.30
C LYS A 216 -3.16 20.02 1.08
N ASP A 217 -2.06 19.33 1.32
CA ASP A 217 -1.05 18.95 0.34
C ASP A 217 -1.02 17.42 0.14
N GLU A 218 -0.07 16.95 -0.65
CA GLU A 218 0.12 15.55 -1.01
C GLU A 218 0.40 14.65 0.22
N LEU A 219 0.88 15.21 1.34
CA LEU A 219 1.07 14.44 2.58
C LEU A 219 -0.28 14.04 3.20
N ARG A 220 -1.36 14.82 3.00
CA ARG A 220 -2.71 14.42 3.44
C ARG A 220 -3.20 13.19 2.71
N GLU A 221 -2.97 13.13 1.40
CA GLU A 221 -3.34 11.98 0.57
C GLU A 221 -2.55 10.74 0.99
N LEU A 222 -1.23 10.89 1.21
CA LEU A 222 -0.36 9.85 1.76
C LEU A 222 -0.88 9.31 3.10
N VAL A 223 -1.17 10.20 4.06
CA VAL A 223 -1.69 9.83 5.39
C VAL A 223 -3.05 9.12 5.28
N THR A 224 -3.92 9.57 4.38
CA THR A 224 -5.24 8.96 4.17
C THR A 224 -5.10 7.52 3.67
N HIS A 225 -4.28 7.29 2.64
CA HIS A 225 -4.03 5.95 2.11
C HIS A 225 -3.30 5.05 3.11
N PHE A 226 -2.34 5.61 3.86
CA PHE A 226 -1.64 4.87 4.91
C PHE A 226 -2.60 4.42 6.02
N ASN A 227 -3.45 5.32 6.54
CA ASN A 227 -4.44 4.96 7.55
C ASN A 227 -5.44 3.90 7.03
N ALA A 228 -5.87 3.98 5.76
CA ALA A 228 -6.72 2.96 5.15
C ALA A 228 -6.02 1.59 5.01
N PHE A 229 -4.70 1.59 4.75
CA PHE A 229 -3.89 0.38 4.74
C PHE A 229 -3.79 -0.25 6.13
N ILE A 230 -3.52 0.55 7.17
CA ILE A 230 -3.47 0.09 8.56
C ILE A 230 -4.84 -0.46 9.01
N GLU A 231 -5.95 0.15 8.60
CA GLU A 231 -7.30 -0.35 8.90
C GLU A 231 -7.54 -1.76 8.36
N LYS A 232 -7.07 -2.03 7.13
CA LYS A 232 -7.15 -3.37 6.52
C LYS A 232 -6.29 -4.38 7.27
N LEU A 233 -5.08 -4.00 7.69
CA LEU A 233 -4.23 -4.87 8.50
C LEU A 233 -4.87 -5.17 9.86
N HIS A 234 -5.40 -4.16 10.54
CA HIS A 234 -6.09 -4.32 11.82
C HIS A 234 -7.29 -5.27 11.71
N SER A 235 -8.12 -5.10 10.68
CA SER A 235 -9.24 -6.01 10.40
C SER A 235 -8.77 -7.44 10.10
N ALA A 236 -7.70 -7.61 9.32
CA ALA A 236 -7.14 -8.93 9.01
C ALA A 236 -6.63 -9.65 10.26
N PHE A 237 -5.91 -8.95 11.14
CA PHE A 237 -5.47 -9.51 12.42
C PHE A 237 -6.64 -9.83 13.36
N GLY A 238 -7.70 -9.01 13.35
CA GLY A 238 -8.94 -9.32 14.08
C GLY A 238 -9.59 -10.63 13.61
N THR A 239 -9.68 -10.84 12.29
CA THR A 239 -10.17 -12.11 11.73
C THR A 239 -9.27 -13.28 12.12
N ILE A 240 -7.95 -13.13 12.04
CA ILE A 240 -7.00 -14.18 12.45
C ILE A 240 -7.17 -14.52 13.93
N SER A 241 -7.34 -13.53 14.81
CA SER A 241 -7.57 -13.77 16.23
C SER A 241 -8.84 -14.58 16.47
N ASN A 242 -9.95 -14.23 15.79
CA ASN A 242 -11.20 -14.99 15.87
C ASN A 242 -11.06 -16.42 15.34
N ASP A 243 -10.31 -16.61 14.25
CA ASP A 243 -10.05 -17.93 13.68
C ASP A 243 -9.21 -18.81 14.64
N VAL A 244 -8.25 -18.21 15.35
CA VAL A 244 -7.44 -18.88 16.38
C VAL A 244 -8.30 -19.30 17.57
N GLU A 245 -9.19 -18.44 18.06
CA GLU A 245 -10.16 -18.80 19.12
C GLU A 245 -11.08 -19.94 18.67
N GLY A 246 -11.58 -19.89 17.43
CA GLY A 246 -12.37 -20.97 16.85
C GLY A 246 -11.60 -22.29 16.78
N LEU A 247 -10.31 -22.25 16.41
CA LEU A 247 -9.44 -23.42 16.37
C LEU A 247 -9.20 -24.01 17.78
N GLU A 248 -9.03 -23.16 18.79
CA GLU A 248 -8.89 -23.59 20.19
C GLU A 248 -10.15 -24.35 20.65
N GLN A 249 -11.34 -23.82 20.34
CA GLN A 249 -12.60 -24.48 20.68
C GLN A 249 -12.74 -25.85 19.98
N VAL A 250 -12.42 -25.93 18.69
CA VAL A 250 -12.46 -27.20 17.93
C VAL A 250 -11.45 -28.21 18.50
N SER A 251 -10.26 -27.77 18.87
CA SER A 251 -9.23 -28.61 19.50
C SER A 251 -9.71 -29.18 20.83
N GLN A 252 -10.33 -28.36 21.68
CA GLN A 252 -10.90 -28.78 22.95
C GLN A 252 -12.03 -29.82 22.74
N GLN A 253 -12.93 -29.58 21.79
CA GLN A 253 -14.01 -30.51 21.47
C GLN A 253 -13.50 -31.84 20.90
N LEU A 254 -12.42 -31.80 20.10
CA LEU A 254 -11.76 -33.00 19.58
C LEU A 254 -11.13 -33.82 20.72
N SER A 255 -10.53 -33.17 21.72
CA SER A 255 -9.97 -33.81 22.90
C SER A 255 -11.05 -34.54 23.72
N GLU A 256 -12.17 -33.87 23.98
CA GLU A 256 -13.33 -34.44 24.70
C GLU A 256 -13.95 -35.62 23.95
N THR A 257 -14.11 -35.48 22.63
CA THR A 257 -14.63 -36.55 21.78
C THR A 257 -13.69 -37.75 21.76
N SER A 258 -12.38 -37.51 21.71
CA SER A 258 -11.37 -38.58 21.76
C SER A 258 -11.39 -39.33 23.08
N SER A 259 -11.52 -38.61 24.21
CA SER A 259 -11.67 -39.21 25.54
C SER A 259 -12.94 -40.08 25.63
N THR A 260 -14.06 -39.57 25.14
CA THR A 260 -15.34 -40.31 25.09
C THR A 260 -15.23 -41.56 24.22
N ASN A 261 -14.54 -41.48 23.07
CA ASN A 261 -14.32 -42.63 22.21
C ASN A 261 -13.44 -43.70 22.87
N LEU A 262 -12.39 -43.31 23.59
CA LEU A 262 -11.58 -44.25 24.37
C LEU A 262 -12.41 -44.99 25.42
N GLN A 263 -13.31 -44.29 26.11
CA GLN A 263 -14.23 -44.92 27.06
C GLN A 263 -15.16 -45.91 26.36
N ARG A 264 -15.78 -45.52 25.23
CA ARG A 264 -16.65 -46.41 24.44
C ARG A 264 -15.92 -47.65 23.94
N ILE A 265 -14.65 -47.52 23.53
CA ILE A 265 -13.82 -48.66 23.11
C ILE A 265 -13.59 -49.62 24.27
N ASN A 266 -13.32 -49.11 25.49
CA ASN A 266 -13.19 -49.95 26.67
C ASN A 266 -14.48 -50.69 27.01
N ASP A 267 -15.62 -50.00 26.98
CA ASP A 267 -16.94 -50.60 27.23
C ASP A 267 -17.26 -51.68 26.18
N GLN A 268 -16.97 -51.40 24.90
CA GLN A 268 -17.16 -52.35 23.81
C GLN A 268 -16.24 -53.57 23.96
N SER A 269 -14.98 -53.37 24.39
CA SER A 269 -14.05 -54.47 24.68
C SER A 269 -14.59 -55.37 25.81
N SER A 270 -15.17 -54.77 26.86
CA SER A 270 -15.80 -55.53 27.94
C SER A 270 -17.02 -56.32 27.45
N ALA A 271 -17.89 -55.70 26.65
CA ALA A 271 -19.05 -56.36 26.07
C ALA A 271 -18.67 -57.53 25.15
N ILE A 272 -17.60 -57.39 24.36
CA ILE A 272 -17.06 -58.48 23.53
C ILE A 272 -16.55 -59.63 24.40
N ALA A 273 -15.86 -59.34 25.50
CA ALA A 273 -15.41 -60.37 26.43
C ALA A 273 -16.59 -61.12 27.07
N SER A 274 -17.65 -60.42 27.48
CA SER A 274 -18.88 -61.05 27.97
C SER A 274 -19.58 -61.90 26.91
N ALA A 275 -19.70 -61.39 25.67
CA ALA A 275 -20.30 -62.15 24.57
C ALA A 275 -19.51 -63.43 24.27
N ARG A 276 -18.17 -63.37 24.33
CA ARG A 276 -17.32 -64.56 24.20
C ARG A 276 -17.62 -65.60 25.28
N ASN A 277 -17.76 -65.19 26.54
CA ASN A 277 -18.13 -66.11 27.61
C ASN A 277 -19.50 -66.76 27.37
N SER A 278 -20.50 -66.00 26.91
CA SER A 278 -21.80 -66.56 26.56
C SER A 278 -21.74 -67.52 25.37
N VAL A 279 -20.89 -67.26 24.37
CA VAL A 279 -20.65 -68.21 23.28
C VAL A 279 -20.00 -69.49 23.79
N ASP A 280 -19.01 -69.40 24.68
CA ASP A 280 -18.38 -70.57 25.29
C ASP A 280 -19.38 -71.40 26.11
N GLU A 281 -20.33 -70.76 26.80
CA GLU A 281 -21.42 -71.43 27.52
C GLU A 281 -22.41 -72.10 26.54
N LEU A 282 -22.79 -71.42 25.46
CA LEU A 282 -23.64 -71.99 24.42
C LEU A 282 -23.00 -73.22 23.76
N VAL A 283 -21.69 -73.19 23.49
CA VAL A 283 -20.96 -74.34 22.94
C VAL A 283 -21.08 -75.54 23.87
N LYS A 284 -20.88 -75.35 25.18
CA LYS A 284 -21.05 -76.42 26.18
C LYS A 284 -22.48 -76.96 26.22
N SER A 285 -23.48 -76.08 26.21
CA SER A 285 -24.89 -76.52 26.18
C SER A 285 -25.22 -77.29 24.89
N VAL A 286 -24.67 -76.91 23.75
CA VAL A 286 -24.84 -77.66 22.49
C VAL A 286 -24.18 -79.04 22.57
N GLU A 287 -22.98 -79.14 23.16
CA GLU A 287 -22.32 -80.42 23.42
C GLU A 287 -23.17 -81.32 24.34
N GLU A 288 -23.70 -80.79 25.44
CA GLU A 288 -24.60 -81.51 26.34
C GLU A 288 -25.88 -81.97 25.64
N VAL A 289 -26.51 -81.12 24.83
CA VAL A 289 -27.71 -81.48 24.05
C VAL A 289 -27.38 -82.57 23.03
N ALA A 290 -26.22 -82.51 22.38
CA ALA A 290 -25.78 -83.56 21.45
C ALA A 290 -25.59 -84.91 22.17
N THR A 291 -25.00 -84.90 23.38
CA THR A 291 -24.90 -86.09 24.23
C THR A 291 -26.28 -86.62 24.61
N PHE A 292 -27.19 -85.77 25.11
CA PHE A 292 -28.55 -86.20 25.44
C PHE A 292 -29.31 -86.78 24.24
N ALA A 293 -29.14 -86.20 23.05
CA ALA A 293 -29.75 -86.72 21.83
C ALA A 293 -29.18 -88.10 21.44
N SER A 294 -27.86 -88.30 21.62
CA SER A 294 -27.21 -89.59 21.40
C SER A 294 -27.75 -90.65 22.38
N ASP A 295 -27.79 -90.34 23.68
CA ASP A 295 -28.28 -91.24 24.72
C ASP A 295 -29.75 -91.59 24.50
N ALA A 296 -30.59 -90.60 24.14
CA ALA A 296 -31.99 -90.83 23.82
C ALA A 296 -32.17 -91.73 22.58
N SER A 297 -31.33 -91.56 21.57
CA SER A 297 -31.32 -92.43 20.39
C SER A 297 -30.95 -93.87 20.75
N GLU A 298 -29.93 -94.07 21.60
CA GLU A 298 -29.52 -95.39 22.08
C GLU A 298 -30.63 -96.07 22.91
N GLN A 299 -31.25 -95.32 23.84
CA GLN A 299 -32.37 -95.83 24.63
C GLN A 299 -33.59 -96.19 23.75
N THR A 300 -33.88 -95.38 22.73
CA THR A 300 -34.97 -95.66 21.77
C THR A 300 -34.68 -96.92 20.97
N GLN A 301 -33.43 -97.12 20.54
CA GLN A 301 -32.99 -98.34 19.86
C GLN A 301 -33.16 -99.57 20.76
N GLY A 302 -32.74 -99.47 22.04
CA GLY A 302 -32.96 -100.54 23.02
C GLY A 302 -34.44 -100.84 23.27
N ALA A 303 -35.29 -99.82 23.38
CA ALA A 303 -36.73 -100.00 23.51
C ALA A 303 -37.35 -100.70 22.29
N ALA A 304 -36.89 -100.39 21.07
CA ALA A 304 -37.31 -101.06 19.85
C ALA A 304 -36.90 -102.55 19.84
N GLU A 305 -35.71 -102.88 20.33
CA GLU A 305 -35.26 -104.26 20.50
C GLU A 305 -36.13 -105.03 21.50
N TYR A 306 -36.41 -104.46 22.67
CA TYR A 306 -37.32 -105.06 23.65
C TYR A 306 -38.73 -105.25 23.10
N ALA A 307 -39.26 -104.28 22.35
CA ALA A 307 -40.56 -104.41 21.69
C ALA A 307 -40.58 -105.55 20.65
N ASN A 308 -39.49 -105.71 19.89
CA ASN A 308 -39.35 -106.83 18.94
C ASN A 308 -39.25 -108.19 19.64
N GLN A 309 -38.52 -108.28 20.76
CA GLN A 309 -38.48 -109.50 21.59
C GLN A 309 -39.88 -109.81 22.16
N GLY A 310 -40.57 -108.80 22.68
CA GLY A 310 -41.95 -108.92 23.16
C GLY A 310 -42.91 -109.42 22.07
N LYS A 311 -42.80 -108.87 20.86
CA LYS A 311 -43.57 -109.35 19.68
C LYS A 311 -43.28 -110.82 19.38
N SER A 312 -42.01 -111.24 19.44
CA SER A 312 -41.61 -112.64 19.25
C SER A 312 -42.24 -113.56 20.31
N HIS A 313 -42.19 -113.18 21.59
CA HIS A 313 -42.83 -113.93 22.67
C HIS A 313 -44.35 -114.04 22.49
N VAL A 314 -45.03 -112.95 22.13
CA VAL A 314 -46.48 -112.97 21.87
C VAL A 314 -46.79 -113.88 20.68
N SER A 315 -46.01 -113.82 19.60
CA SER A 315 -46.17 -114.71 18.45
C SER A 315 -46.00 -116.19 18.83
N GLY A 316 -45.03 -116.50 19.70
CA GLY A 316 -44.84 -117.84 20.25
C GLY A 316 -46.04 -118.31 21.07
N ASN A 317 -46.57 -117.45 21.95
CA ASN A 317 -47.76 -117.77 22.74
C ASN A 317 -49.00 -117.99 21.86
N VAL A 318 -49.18 -117.21 20.79
CA VAL A 318 -50.28 -117.42 19.82
C VAL A 318 -50.17 -118.80 19.16
N GLN A 319 -48.96 -119.21 18.77
CA GLN A 319 -48.74 -120.55 18.22
C GLN A 319 -49.10 -121.64 19.24
N THR A 320 -48.63 -121.53 20.49
CA THR A 320 -48.97 -122.49 21.55
C THR A 320 -50.49 -122.56 21.82
N ILE A 321 -51.20 -121.43 21.74
CA ILE A 321 -52.67 -121.41 21.87
C ILE A 321 -53.34 -122.13 20.68
N GLN A 322 -52.81 -121.98 19.46
CA GLN A 322 -53.31 -122.71 18.29
C GLN A 322 -53.07 -124.22 18.43
N ASP A 323 -51.88 -124.62 18.84
CA ASP A 323 -51.54 -126.02 19.10
C ASP A 323 -52.46 -126.62 20.18
N LEU A 324 -52.71 -125.87 21.26
CA LEU A 324 -53.63 -126.28 22.33
C LEU A 324 -55.09 -126.38 21.84
N ALA A 325 -55.55 -125.48 20.97
CA ALA A 325 -56.88 -125.55 20.39
C ALA A 325 -57.04 -126.81 19.52
N GLU A 326 -56.00 -127.18 18.76
CA GLU A 326 -55.98 -128.42 17.97
C GLU A 326 -56.01 -129.66 18.87
N GLU A 327 -55.24 -129.69 19.97
CA GLU A 327 -55.31 -130.76 20.97
C GLU A 327 -56.70 -130.88 21.61
N ILE A 328 -57.36 -129.76 21.89
CA ILE A 328 -58.74 -129.74 22.44
C ILE A 328 -59.73 -130.33 21.44
N ASP A 329 -59.64 -129.97 20.16
CA ASP A 329 -60.50 -130.52 19.10
C ASP A 329 -60.30 -132.04 18.96
N GLN A 330 -59.05 -132.51 18.97
CA GLN A 330 -58.74 -133.95 18.96
C GLN A 330 -59.32 -134.66 20.18
N CYS A 331 -59.24 -134.06 21.37
CA CYS A 331 -59.80 -134.60 22.59
C CYS A 331 -61.34 -134.67 22.52
N ALA A 332 -62.00 -133.65 21.97
CA ALA A 332 -63.44 -133.65 21.75
C ALA A 332 -63.89 -134.76 20.80
N GLU A 333 -63.12 -135.03 19.73
CA GLU A 333 -63.39 -136.14 18.81
C GLU A 333 -63.23 -137.49 19.51
N LEU A 334 -62.21 -137.65 20.36
CA LEU A 334 -62.01 -138.86 21.16
C LEU A 334 -63.18 -139.12 22.13
N VAL A 335 -63.71 -138.06 22.77
CA VAL A 335 -64.89 -138.12 23.65
C VAL A 335 -66.13 -138.56 22.87
N ASN A 336 -66.33 -138.04 21.66
CA ASN A 336 -67.44 -138.43 20.78
C ASN A 336 -67.35 -139.90 20.36
N GLN A 337 -66.14 -140.37 20.03
CA GLN A 337 -65.89 -141.80 19.76
C GLN A 337 -66.19 -142.66 20.99
N PHE A 338 -65.80 -142.20 22.18
CA PHE A 338 -66.08 -142.89 23.44
C PHE A 338 -67.58 -142.98 23.75
N GLU A 339 -68.34 -141.90 23.51
CA GLU A 339 -69.81 -141.90 23.61
C GLU A 339 -70.42 -142.95 22.67
N THR A 340 -69.97 -142.97 21.41
CA THR A 340 -70.42 -143.94 20.40
C THR A 340 -70.14 -145.39 20.84
N HIS A 341 -68.95 -145.67 21.39
CA HIS A 341 -68.61 -146.99 21.92
C HIS A 341 -69.44 -147.36 23.15
N SER A 342 -69.67 -146.42 24.08
CA SER A 342 -70.52 -146.64 25.25
C SER A 342 -71.97 -146.95 24.86
N SER A 343 -72.51 -146.28 23.84
CA SER A 343 -73.85 -146.59 23.31
C SER A 343 -73.92 -148.00 22.71
N LYS A 344 -72.87 -148.47 22.01
CA LYS A 344 -72.80 -149.86 21.51
C LYS A 344 -72.77 -150.87 22.66
N VAL A 345 -72.04 -150.58 23.73
CA VAL A 345 -72.01 -151.42 24.94
C VAL A 345 -73.38 -151.48 25.61
N ALA A 346 -74.11 -150.36 25.71
CA ALA A 346 -75.47 -150.33 26.24
C ALA A 346 -76.43 -151.20 25.41
N GLY A 347 -76.35 -151.15 24.08
CA GLY A 347 -77.13 -152.02 23.19
C GLY A 347 -76.81 -153.51 23.37
N LEU A 348 -75.54 -153.85 23.58
CA LEU A 348 -75.11 -155.21 23.92
C LEU A 348 -75.70 -155.68 25.26
N LEU A 349 -75.69 -154.83 26.29
CA LEU A 349 -76.27 -155.15 27.60
C LEU A 349 -77.79 -155.39 27.54
N ASP A 350 -78.52 -154.63 26.72
CA ASP A 350 -79.95 -154.85 26.49
C ASP A 350 -80.22 -156.21 25.81
N THR A 351 -79.35 -156.59 24.88
CA THR A 351 -79.37 -157.93 24.26
C THR A 351 -79.11 -159.03 25.30
N ILE A 352 -78.13 -158.86 26.19
CA ILE A 352 -77.83 -159.79 27.29
C ILE A 352 -79.02 -159.91 28.25
N LYS A 353 -79.69 -158.79 28.57
CA LYS A 353 -80.88 -158.79 29.41
C LYS A 353 -82.02 -159.59 28.78
N THR A 354 -82.22 -159.41 27.46
CA THR A 354 -83.20 -160.18 26.69
C THR A 354 -82.88 -161.68 26.69
N VAL A 355 -81.61 -162.06 26.53
CA VAL A 355 -81.16 -163.47 26.59
C VAL A 355 -81.35 -164.06 27.98
N THR A 356 -81.02 -163.32 29.04
CA THR A 356 -81.17 -163.79 30.42
C THR A 356 -82.64 -163.95 30.82
N GLU A 357 -83.54 -163.07 30.35
CA GLU A 357 -84.99 -163.25 30.52
C GLU A 357 -85.52 -164.48 29.76
N GLN A 358 -85.08 -164.71 28.51
CA GLN A 358 -85.39 -165.96 27.78
C GLN A 358 -84.86 -167.21 28.50
N THR A 359 -83.64 -167.14 29.03
CA THR A 359 -82.98 -168.26 29.71
C THR A 359 -83.70 -168.59 31.03
N ASN A 360 -84.12 -167.57 31.79
CA ASN A 360 -84.90 -167.74 33.01
C ASN A 360 -86.26 -168.43 32.73
N LEU A 361 -86.91 -168.07 31.62
CA LEU A 361 -88.19 -168.65 31.22
C LEU A 361 -88.05 -170.13 30.76
N LEU A 362 -86.97 -170.45 30.05
CA LEU A 362 -86.59 -171.82 29.69
C LEU A 362 -86.28 -172.68 30.93
N ALA A 363 -85.52 -172.13 31.88
CA ALA A 363 -85.17 -172.81 33.12
C ALA A 363 -86.40 -173.11 33.98
N LEU A 364 -87.36 -172.19 34.04
CA LEU A 364 -88.60 -172.38 34.79
C LEU A 364 -89.47 -173.50 34.19
N ASN A 365 -89.59 -173.55 32.86
CA ASN A 365 -90.31 -174.64 32.18
C ASN A 365 -89.63 -176.00 32.38
N ALA A 366 -88.30 -176.04 32.38
CA ALA A 366 -87.55 -177.27 32.68
C ALA A 366 -87.77 -177.75 34.13
N ALA A 367 -87.79 -176.83 35.10
CA ALA A 367 -88.05 -177.15 36.50
C ALA A 367 -89.49 -177.66 36.76
N ILE A 368 -90.48 -177.13 36.03
CA ILE A 368 -91.88 -177.60 36.10
C ILE A 368 -91.98 -179.04 35.57
N GLU A 369 -91.32 -179.36 34.46
CA GLU A 369 -91.42 -180.71 33.86
C GLU A 369 -90.63 -181.77 34.64
N ALA A 370 -89.51 -181.38 35.28
CA ALA A 370 -88.75 -182.23 36.19
C ALA A 370 -89.59 -182.66 37.42
N ALA A 371 -90.43 -181.77 37.95
CA ALA A 371 -91.33 -182.09 39.08
C ALA A 371 -92.44 -183.09 38.70
N ARG A 372 -92.76 -183.22 37.41
CA ARG A 372 -93.86 -184.05 36.91
C ARG A 372 -93.46 -185.52 36.68
N ALA A 373 -92.16 -185.82 36.54
CA ALA A 373 -91.65 -187.13 36.12
C ALA A 373 -91.36 -188.14 37.25
N GLY A 374 -91.52 -187.78 38.53
CA GLY A 374 -91.22 -188.70 39.65
C GLY A 374 -89.75 -189.14 39.71
N GLU A 375 -89.44 -190.28 40.36
CA GLU A 375 -88.08 -190.74 40.72
C GLU A 375 -87.05 -190.87 39.56
N HIS A 376 -87.42 -190.64 38.30
CA HIS A 376 -86.48 -190.53 37.18
C HIS A 376 -86.02 -189.09 36.85
N GLY A 377 -86.53 -188.06 37.53
CA GLY A 377 -86.36 -186.65 37.15
C GLY A 377 -85.51 -185.76 38.07
N ARG A 378 -84.66 -186.30 38.95
CA ARG A 378 -83.86 -185.50 39.91
C ARG A 378 -82.52 -184.96 39.39
N GLY A 379 -82.32 -184.93 38.07
CA GLY A 379 -81.14 -184.33 37.43
C GLY A 379 -81.41 -182.90 37.03
#